data_AF-A0A016V3F3-F1
#
_entry.id   AF-A0A016V3F3-F1
#
_cell.length_a   1.000
_cell.length_b   1.000
_cell.length_c   1.000
_cell.angle_alpha   90.00
_cell.angle_beta   90.00
_cell.angle_gamma   90.00
#
_symmetry.space_group_name_H-M   'P 1'
#
loop_
_entity.id
_entity.type
_entity.pdbx_description
1 polymer ?
#
loop_
_entity_poly.entity_id
_entity_poly.type
_entity_poly.pdbx_seq_one_letter_code
_entity_poly.pdbx_strand_id
1 'polypeptide(L)'
;MKSIVEIASDPRVEKLVMALKSKIPQDIEEERRGRSILISGLPESGPDTLLLKRKDELETNVAMVLETLKFDYWPAEMYRMGKYSDNRPRLLKLVILPKSHWF
;
A
#
# COMPACT_ATOMS: atom_id res chain seq x y z
N MET A 1 -24.77 -8.04 -12.80
CA MET A 1 -24.42 -9.06 -11.79
C MET A 1 -25.44 -8.92 -10.66
N LYS A 2 -26.24 -9.95 -10.34
CA LYS A 2 -27.24 -9.86 -9.26
C LYS A 2 -26.53 -9.89 -7.90
N SER A 3 -26.99 -9.09 -6.93
CA SER A 3 -26.39 -9.06 -5.60
C SER A 3 -26.67 -10.36 -4.83
N ILE A 4 -25.82 -10.74 -3.89
CA ILE A 4 -26.04 -11.93 -3.03
C ILE A 4 -27.39 -11.82 -2.28
N VAL A 5 -27.80 -10.59 -1.95
CA VAL A 5 -29.09 -10.30 -1.31
C VAL A 5 -30.28 -10.54 -2.27
N GLU A 6 -30.12 -10.24 -3.56
CA GLU A 6 -31.14 -10.53 -4.58
C GLU A 6 -31.28 -12.02 -4.91
N ILE A 7 -30.24 -12.81 -4.65
CA ILE A 7 -30.22 -14.26 -4.91
C ILE A 7 -30.72 -15.04 -3.68
N ALA A 8 -30.46 -14.54 -2.47
CA ALA A 8 -30.83 -15.20 -1.23
C ALA A 8 -32.07 -14.55 -0.59
N SER A 9 -33.21 -15.23 -0.66
CA SER A 9 -34.47 -14.80 -0.01
C SER A 9 -34.49 -14.95 1.51
N ASP A 10 -33.37 -15.35 2.14
CA ASP A 10 -33.26 -15.59 3.58
C ASP A 10 -32.90 -14.30 4.33
N PRO A 11 -33.75 -13.79 5.24
CA PRO A 11 -33.47 -12.58 6.02
C PRO A 11 -32.19 -12.65 6.87
N ARG A 12 -31.72 -13.85 7.21
CA ARG A 12 -30.46 -14.05 7.94
C ARG A 12 -29.26 -13.75 7.04
N VAL A 13 -29.35 -14.08 5.75
CA VAL A 13 -28.31 -13.76 4.77
C VAL A 13 -28.25 -12.26 4.55
N GLU A 14 -29.40 -11.59 4.43
CA GLU A 14 -29.45 -10.13 4.35
C GLU A 14 -28.80 -9.47 5.58
N LYS A 15 -29.17 -9.91 6.79
CA LYS A 15 -28.60 -9.39 8.04
C LYS A 15 -27.08 -9.61 8.12
N LEU A 16 -26.60 -10.78 7.69
CA LEU A 16 -25.17 -11.09 7.64
C LEU A 16 -24.44 -10.21 6.62
N VAL A 17 -24.97 -10.05 5.41
CA VAL A 17 -24.37 -9.22 4.36
C VAL A 17 -24.28 -7.75 4.81
N MET A 18 -25.33 -7.23 5.45
CA MET A 18 -25.31 -5.87 6.00
C MET A 18 -24.26 -5.71 7.11
N ALA A 19 -24.16 -6.68 8.02
CA ALA A 19 -23.16 -6.67 9.09
C ALA A 19 -21.71 -6.79 8.56
N LEU A 20 -21.50 -7.53 7.48
CA LEU A 20 -20.20 -7.60 6.80
C LEU A 20 -19.89 -6.29 6.07
N LYS A 21 -20.86 -5.70 5.37
CA LYS A 21 -20.71 -4.42 4.69
C LYS A 21 -20.32 -3.30 5.65
N SER A 22 -20.87 -3.29 6.87
CA SER A 22 -20.50 -2.30 7.90
C SER A 22 -19.09 -2.50 8.47
N LYS A 23 -18.47 -3.67 8.27
CA LYS A 23 -17.09 -3.96 8.69
C LYS A 23 -16.06 -3.64 7.60
N ILE A 24 -16.50 -3.46 6.35
CA ILE A 24 -15.62 -3.03 5.27
C ILE A 24 -15.40 -1.51 5.44
N PRO A 25 -14.14 -1.05 5.49
CA PRO A 25 -13.84 0.38 5.51
C PRO A 25 -14.55 1.07 4.34
N GLN A 26 -15.38 2.08 4.65
CA GLN A 26 -16.11 2.81 3.61
C GLN A 26 -15.16 3.61 2.72
N ASP A 27 -14.02 4.04 3.27
CA ASP A 27 -12.95 4.70 2.52
C ASP A 27 -11.61 3.95 2.71
N ILE A 28 -11.41 2.95 1.85
CA ILE A 28 -10.17 2.16 1.80
C ILE A 28 -8.97 3.06 1.46
N GLU A 29 -9.18 4.12 0.69
CA GLU A 29 -8.09 4.97 0.22
C GLU A 29 -7.60 5.94 1.30
N GLU A 30 -8.52 6.49 2.08
CA GLU A 30 -8.20 7.28 3.28
C GLU A 30 -7.48 6.44 4.34
N GLU A 31 -7.93 5.20 4.55
CA GLU A 31 -7.27 4.26 5.46
C GLU A 31 -5.85 3.93 4.99
N ARG A 32 -5.66 3.65 3.69
CA ARG A 32 -4.33 3.45 3.09
C ARG A 32 -3.46 4.70 3.19
N ARG A 33 -4.04 5.89 3.00
CA ARG A 33 -3.33 7.18 3.11
C ARG A 33 -2.86 7.41 4.55
N GLY A 34 -3.67 7.08 5.55
CA GLY A 34 -3.31 7.18 6.97
C GLY A 34 -2.17 6.25 7.40
N ARG A 35 -1.84 5.24 6.60
CA ARG A 35 -0.71 4.30 6.81
C ARG A 35 0.42 4.46 5.80
N SER A 36 0.39 5.54 5.02
CA SER A 36 1.40 5.78 3.99
C SER A 36 2.49 6.72 4.49
N ILE A 37 3.74 6.36 4.24
CA ILE A 37 4.92 7.23 4.44
C ILE A 37 5.43 7.65 3.07
N LEU A 38 5.74 8.94 2.93
CA LEU A 38 6.30 9.50 1.70
C LEU A 38 7.77 9.86 1.92
N ILE A 39 8.65 9.29 1.11
CA ILE A 39 10.10 9.53 1.16
C ILE A 39 10.50 10.29 -0.10
N SER A 40 11.07 11.48 0.09
CA SER A 40 11.64 12.30 -0.98
C SER A 40 13.15 12.16 -1.05
N GLY A 41 13.72 12.27 -2.25
CA GLY A 41 15.17 12.34 -2.44
C GLY A 41 15.89 11.00 -2.40
N LEU A 42 15.17 9.88 -2.26
CA LEU A 42 15.77 8.56 -2.33
C LEU A 42 16.27 8.29 -3.76
N PRO A 43 17.56 7.90 -3.97
CA PRO A 43 18.11 7.64 -5.29
C PRO A 43 17.24 6.70 -6.12
N GLU A 44 17.12 6.98 -7.41
CA GLU A 44 16.26 6.25 -8.33
C GLU A 44 17.03 5.90 -9.61
N SER A 45 16.97 4.64 -10.02
CA SER A 45 17.59 4.19 -11.25
C SER A 45 16.81 4.65 -12.48
N GLY A 46 17.56 4.92 -13.55
CA GLY A 46 16.99 5.36 -14.82
C GLY A 46 16.07 4.31 -15.47
N PRO A 47 15.23 4.72 -16.44
CA PRO A 47 14.25 3.87 -17.11
C PRO A 47 14.89 2.70 -17.87
N ASP A 48 16.14 2.87 -18.32
CA ASP A 48 16.92 1.85 -19.05
C ASP A 48 17.44 0.72 -18.16
N THR A 49 17.34 0.89 -16.84
CA THR A 49 17.71 -0.14 -15.88
C THR A 49 16.71 -1.30 -15.95
N LEU A 50 17.20 -2.54 -15.95
CA LEU A 50 16.34 -3.74 -15.92
C LEU A 50 15.38 -3.69 -14.72
N LEU A 51 14.15 -4.18 -14.92
CA LEU A 51 13.09 -4.12 -13.90
C LEU A 51 13.52 -4.79 -12.59
N LEU A 52 14.14 -5.97 -12.66
CA LEU A 52 14.60 -6.70 -11.49
C LEU A 52 15.66 -5.91 -10.72
N LYS A 53 16.65 -5.35 -11.43
CA LYS A 53 17.69 -4.53 -10.83
C LYS A 53 17.14 -3.26 -10.17
N ARG A 54 16.16 -2.60 -10.79
CA ARG A 54 15.46 -1.44 -10.19
C ARG A 54 14.74 -1.80 -8.90
N LYS A 55 14.12 -2.98 -8.87
CA LYS A 55 13.44 -3.49 -7.69
C LYS A 55 14.45 -3.72 -6.56
N ASP A 56 15.53 -4.43 -6.83
CA ASP A 56 16.57 -4.74 -5.83
C ASP A 56 17.22 -3.47 -5.27
N GLU A 57 17.53 -2.49 -6.13
CA GLU A 57 18.08 -1.19 -5.72
C GLU A 57 17.08 -0.39 -4.87
N LEU A 58 15.79 -0.41 -5.23
CA LEU A 58 14.74 0.23 -4.43
C LEU A 58 14.61 -0.43 -3.05
N GLU A 59 14.54 -1.76 -3.00
CA GLU A 59 14.42 -2.52 -1.75
C GLU A 59 15.63 -2.28 -0.83
N THR A 60 16.84 -2.27 -1.40
CA THR A 60 18.07 -1.97 -0.65
C THR A 60 18.05 -0.56 -0.06
N ASN A 61 17.70 0.44 -0.87
CA ASN A 61 17.62 1.83 -0.42
C ASN A 61 16.54 2.03 0.65
N VAL A 62 15.41 1.33 0.55
CA VAL A 62 14.36 1.35 1.57
C VAL A 62 14.82 0.67 2.85
N ALA A 63 15.46 -0.50 2.76
CA ALA A 63 15.97 -1.22 3.92
C ALA A 63 16.89 -0.32 4.76
N MET A 64 17.83 0.41 4.13
CA MET A 64 18.70 1.35 4.84
C MET A 64 17.93 2.46 5.58
N VAL A 65 16.86 2.99 4.98
CA VAL A 65 16.00 4.00 5.64
C VAL A 65 15.27 3.39 6.83
N LEU A 66 14.69 2.20 6.66
CA LEU A 66 13.96 1.52 7.73
C LEU A 66 14.88 1.14 8.90
N GLU A 67 16.07 0.63 8.61
CA GLU A 67 17.11 0.34 9.62
C GLU A 67 17.52 1.60 10.38
N THR A 68 17.73 2.71 9.66
CA THR A 68 18.06 4.01 10.27
C THR A 68 16.95 4.50 11.20
N LEU A 69 15.69 4.30 10.82
CA LEU A 69 14.53 4.64 11.63
C LEU A 69 14.22 3.60 12.72
N LYS A 70 15.00 2.52 12.82
CA LYS A 70 14.75 1.37 13.71
C LYS A 70 13.34 0.82 13.55
N PHE A 71 12.92 0.71 12.29
CA PHE A 71 11.61 0.24 11.92
C PHE A 71 11.65 -1.27 11.71
N ASP A 72 11.00 -2.02 12.59
CA ASP A 72 11.11 -3.49 12.65
C ASP A 72 10.31 -4.25 11.59
N TYR A 73 9.57 -3.54 10.73
CA TYR A 73 8.60 -4.15 9.82
C TYR A 73 8.81 -3.78 8.36
N TRP A 74 8.61 -4.74 7.48
CA TRP A 74 8.64 -4.49 6.05
C TRP A 74 7.34 -3.84 5.56
N PRO A 75 7.38 -2.81 4.68
CA PRO A 75 6.20 -2.23 4.09
C PRO A 75 5.41 -3.26 3.26
N ALA A 76 4.08 -3.14 3.28
CA ALA A 76 3.20 -3.96 2.46
C ALA A 76 3.30 -3.59 0.97
N GLU A 77 3.49 -2.32 0.67
CA GLU A 77 3.65 -1.82 -0.69
C GLU A 77 4.70 -0.72 -0.76
N MET A 78 5.44 -0.68 -1.87
CA MET A 78 6.47 0.31 -2.15
C MET A 78 6.44 0.68 -3.62
N TYR A 79 6.19 1.95 -3.94
CA TYR A 79 6.19 2.41 -5.33
C TYR A 79 6.52 3.89 -5.48
N ARG A 80 7.18 4.22 -6.59
CA ARG A 80 7.47 5.60 -6.97
C ARG A 80 6.23 6.26 -7.56
N MET A 81 5.95 7.49 -7.13
CA MET A 81 4.81 8.27 -7.57
C MET A 81 5.18 9.21 -8.71
N GLY A 82 4.34 9.25 -9.75
CA GLY A 82 4.46 10.18 -10.88
C GLY A 82 5.39 9.71 -12.00
N LYS A 83 5.67 10.63 -12.92
CA LYS A 83 6.52 10.40 -14.09
C LYS A 83 8.00 10.55 -13.73
N TYR A 84 8.83 9.69 -14.31
CA TYR A 84 10.27 9.73 -14.12
C TYR A 84 10.85 11.05 -14.67
N SER A 85 11.93 11.53 -14.04
CA SER A 85 12.68 12.72 -14.45
C SER A 85 14.15 12.56 -14.06
N ASP A 86 15.06 12.95 -14.95
CA ASP A 86 16.50 12.93 -14.66
C ASP A 86 16.93 14.04 -13.68
N ASN A 87 16.10 15.07 -13.49
CA ASN A 87 16.42 16.19 -12.59
C ASN A 87 16.17 15.87 -11.12
N ARG A 88 15.23 14.96 -10.82
CA ARG A 88 14.80 14.68 -9.45
C ARG A 88 14.23 13.27 -9.31
N PRO A 89 14.68 12.50 -8.31
CA PRO A 89 14.04 11.24 -7.96
C PRO A 89 12.57 11.43 -7.57
N ARG A 90 11.71 10.51 -8.01
CA ARG A 90 10.30 10.51 -7.68
C ARG A 90 10.08 10.29 -6.19
N LEU A 91 8.96 10.80 -5.69
CA LEU A 91 8.53 10.51 -4.33
C LEU A 91 8.25 9.01 -4.20
N LEU A 92 8.81 8.37 -3.19
CA LEU A 92 8.51 6.98 -2.87
C LEU A 92 7.37 6.94 -1.86
N LYS A 93 6.34 6.17 -2.16
CA LYS A 93 5.27 5.86 -1.21
C LYS A 93 5.49 4.46 -0.64
N LEU A 94 5.57 4.39 0.67
CA LEU A 94 5.56 3.16 1.45
C LEU A 94 4.19 3.04 2.11
N VAL A 95 3.54 1.88 2.00
CA VAL A 95 2.31 1.57 2.73
C VAL A 95 2.66 0.55 3.80
N ILE A 96 2.50 0.92 5.08
CA ILE A 96 2.76 0.00 6.19
C ILE A 96 1.52 -0.87 6.41
N LEU A 97 1.67 -2.12 6.88
CA LEU A 97 0.57 -3.03 7.21
C LEU A 97 -0.51 -2.40 8.11
N PRO A 98 -1.73 -2.96 8.21
CA PRO A 98 -2.76 -2.42 9.09
C PRO A 98 -2.32 -2.36 10.55
N LYS A 99 -2.86 -1.39 11.31
CA LYS A 99 -2.63 -1.22 12.76
C LYS A 99 -2.86 -2.50 13.58
N SER A 100 -3.75 -3.38 13.11
CA SER A 100 -4.06 -4.67 13.75
C SER A 100 -2.93 -5.69 13.68
N HIS A 101 -1.86 -5.44 12.91
CA HIS A 101 -0.65 -6.28 12.91
C HIS A 101 0.39 -5.80 13.93
N TRP A 102 0.11 -4.69 14.62
CA TRP A 102 1.04 -4.04 15.56
C TRP A 102 0.59 -4.17 17.03
N PHE A 103 -0.61 -4.68 17.29
CA PHE A 103 -1.20 -4.92 18.62
C PHE A 103 -1.72 -6.35 18.74
#